data_AF-A0A934DGH5-F1
#
_entry.id   AF-A0A934DGH5-F1
#
_cell.length_a   1.000
_cell.length_b   1.000
_cell.length_c   1.000
_cell.angle_alpha   90.00
_cell.angle_beta   90.00
_cell.angle_gamma   90.00
#
_symmetry.space_group_name_H-M   'P 1'
#
loop_
_entity.id
_entity.type
_entity.pdbx_description
1 polymer ?
#
loop_
_entity_poly.entity_id
_entity_poly.type
_entity_poly.pdbx_seq_one_letter_code
_entity_poly.pdbx_strand_id
1 'polypeptide(L)'
;MSLFLITFLSAYGGMHLYALYRLHGTFSPGRPATVLLSIWMLFMTLAPLLVRLLERSGMDRSALFIAWPGYLWMGFIFIFASALFLLDAIRVAYRLANCFHSCQTPAFLTSPITCECALMVAIAASCYAFYEARQIRSEQVVINTSKLSPAIRKLRIV
;
A
#
# COMPACT_ATOMS: atom_id res chain seq x y z
N MET A 1 -15.41 -12.63 -11.17
CA MET A 1 -15.03 -12.41 -9.75
C MET A 1 -13.70 -13.07 -9.39
N SER A 2 -13.43 -14.31 -9.83
CA SER A 2 -12.16 -15.00 -9.58
C SER A 2 -10.94 -14.27 -10.14
N LEU A 3 -10.99 -13.75 -11.38
CA LEU A 3 -9.87 -13.02 -11.99
C LEU A 3 -9.42 -11.84 -11.13
N PHE A 4 -10.36 -10.99 -10.68
CA PHE A 4 -10.05 -9.87 -9.79
C PHE A 4 -9.35 -10.33 -8.51
N LEU A 5 -9.85 -11.39 -7.87
CA LEU A 5 -9.28 -11.89 -6.62
C LEU A 5 -7.87 -12.44 -6.83
N ILE A 6 -7.66 -13.18 -7.92
CA ILE A 6 -6.35 -13.71 -8.31
C ILE A 6 -5.38 -12.55 -8.54
N THR A 7 -5.75 -11.58 -9.37
CA THR A 7 -4.91 -10.41 -9.66
C THR A 7 -4.59 -9.64 -8.38
N PHE A 8 -5.60 -9.37 -7.54
CA PHE A 8 -5.42 -8.68 -6.28
C PHE A 8 -4.47 -9.44 -5.34
N LEU A 9 -4.73 -10.73 -5.11
CA LEU A 9 -3.94 -11.53 -4.16
C LEU A 9 -2.51 -11.75 -4.66
N SER A 10 -2.31 -11.92 -5.97
CA SER A 10 -0.99 -12.02 -6.58
C SER A 10 -0.22 -10.70 -6.46
N ALA A 11 -0.82 -9.57 -6.82
CA ALA A 11 -0.15 -8.27 -6.76
C ALA A 11 0.13 -7.86 -5.31
N TYR A 12 -0.90 -7.88 -4.46
CA TYR A 12 -0.82 -7.46 -3.07
C TYR A 12 0.02 -8.41 -2.22
N GLY A 13 -0.15 -9.73 -2.38
CA GLY A 13 0.70 -10.72 -1.74
C GLY A 13 2.15 -10.66 -2.24
N GLY A 14 2.36 -10.38 -3.52
CA GLY A 14 3.68 -10.14 -4.10
C GLY A 14 4.40 -8.96 -3.45
N MET A 15 3.69 -7.85 -3.19
CA MET A 15 4.23 -6.71 -2.44
C MET A 15 4.65 -7.10 -1.02
N HIS A 16 3.86 -7.92 -0.31
CA HIS A 16 4.20 -8.39 1.03
C HIS A 16 5.43 -9.29 1.04
N LEU A 17 5.51 -10.25 0.09
CA LEU A 17 6.68 -11.12 -0.05
C LEU A 17 7.94 -10.34 -0.40
N TYR A 18 7.83 -9.37 -1.32
CA TYR A 18 8.93 -8.49 -1.69
C TYR A 18 9.43 -7.65 -0.51
N ALA A 19 8.50 -7.03 0.23
CA ALA A 19 8.81 -6.29 1.44
C ALA A 19 9.48 -7.17 2.50
N LEU A 20 8.94 -8.35 2.78
CA LEU A 20 9.48 -9.29 3.76
C LEU A 20 10.90 -9.74 3.38
N TYR A 21 11.12 -10.10 2.11
CA TYR A 21 12.45 -10.48 1.61
C TYR A 21 13.46 -9.35 1.81
N ARG A 22 13.07 -8.11 1.49
CA ARG A 22 13.95 -6.94 1.61
C ARG A 22 14.22 -6.53 3.05
N LEU A 23 13.23 -6.59 3.93
CA LEU A 23 13.39 -6.37 5.36
C LEU A 23 14.31 -7.43 5.98
N HIS A 24 14.12 -8.71 5.61
CA HIS A 24 14.97 -9.80 6.10
C HIS A 24 16.42 -9.62 5.67
N GLY A 25 16.68 -9.31 4.39
CA GLY A 25 18.04 -9.09 3.90
C GLY A 25 18.73 -7.84 4.46
N THR A 26 17.96 -6.86 4.96
CA THR A 26 18.50 -5.59 5.48
C THR A 26 18.76 -5.68 6.99
N PHE A 27 17.76 -6.13 7.75
CA PHE A 27 17.82 -6.14 9.21
C PHE A 27 18.24 -7.47 9.81
N SER A 28 18.26 -8.54 9.01
CA SER A 28 18.58 -9.92 9.46
C SER A 28 17.90 -10.28 10.80
N PRO A 29 16.56 -10.14 10.91
CA PRO A 29 15.84 -10.40 12.14
C PRO A 29 16.00 -11.86 12.58
N GLY A 30 16.04 -12.08 13.90
CA GLY A 30 16.04 -13.44 14.44
C GLY A 30 14.78 -14.22 14.05
N ARG A 31 14.87 -15.56 14.05
CA ARG A 31 13.76 -16.47 13.72
C ARG A 31 12.39 -16.09 14.33
N PRO A 32 12.26 -15.80 15.65
CA PRO A 32 10.96 -15.46 16.21
C PRO A 32 10.37 -14.17 15.60
N ALA A 33 11.20 -13.15 15.36
CA ALA A 33 10.77 -11.91 14.74
C ALA A 33 10.35 -12.11 13.28
N THR A 34 11.09 -12.93 12.52
CA THR A 34 10.74 -13.28 11.13
C THR A 34 9.40 -14.01 11.05
N VAL A 35 9.15 -14.98 11.93
CA VAL A 35 7.88 -15.72 11.97
C VAL A 35 6.73 -14.79 12.32
N LEU A 36 6.88 -13.96 13.36
CA LEU A 36 5.85 -13.02 13.78
C LEU A 36 5.50 -12.03 12.65
N LEU A 37 6.51 -11.45 12.00
CA LEU A 37 6.33 -10.53 10.88
C LEU A 37 5.65 -11.22 9.69
N SER A 38 6.00 -12.47 9.40
CA SER A 38 5.39 -13.24 8.31
C SER A 38 3.92 -13.52 8.57
N ILE A 39 3.56 -13.91 9.79
CA ILE A 39 2.16 -14.13 10.20
C ILE A 39 1.37 -12.83 10.08
N TRP A 40 1.93 -11.71 10.56
CA TRP A 40 1.30 -10.40 10.45
C TRP A 40 1.06 -9.99 8.99
N MET A 41 2.08 -10.13 8.12
CA MET A 41 1.99 -9.84 6.69
C MET A 41 0.93 -10.70 6.00
N LEU A 42 0.86 -11.99 6.33
CA LEU A 42 -0.15 -12.90 5.79
C LEU A 42 -1.56 -12.50 6.22
N PHE A 43 -1.74 -12.21 7.52
CA PHE A 43 -3.03 -11.73 8.04
C PHE A 43 -3.47 -10.45 7.35
N MET A 44 -2.57 -9.47 7.19
CA MET A 44 -2.86 -8.20 6.52
C MET A 44 -3.09 -8.34 5.01
N THR A 45 -2.51 -9.36 4.38
CA THR A 45 -2.83 -9.72 2.98
C THR A 45 -4.29 -10.16 2.85
N LEU A 46 -4.80 -10.90 3.84
CA LEU A 46 -6.16 -11.43 3.87
C LEU A 46 -7.19 -10.46 4.48
N ALA A 47 -6.76 -9.44 5.21
CA ALA A 47 -7.64 -8.51 5.92
C ALA A 47 -8.76 -7.91 5.03
N PRO A 48 -8.51 -7.44 3.79
CA PRO A 48 -9.59 -6.90 2.95
C PRO A 48 -10.67 -7.94 2.57
N LEU A 49 -10.31 -9.23 2.49
CA LEU A 49 -11.26 -10.31 2.26
C LEU A 49 -12.07 -10.59 3.53
N LEU A 50 -11.40 -10.62 4.69
CA LEU A 50 -12.05 -10.81 5.99
C LEU A 50 -13.06 -9.71 6.29
N VAL A 51 -12.73 -8.45 5.99
CA VAL A 51 -13.66 -7.32 6.12
C VAL A 51 -14.93 -7.57 5.32
N ARG A 52 -14.81 -7.91 4.02
CA ARG A 52 -15.98 -8.19 3.17
C ARG A 52 -16.81 -9.39 3.64
N LEU A 53 -16.17 -10.41 4.21
CA LEU A 53 -16.88 -11.57 4.75
C LEU A 53 -17.67 -11.20 6.00
N LEU A 54 -17.08 -10.39 6.90
CA LEU A 54 -17.73 -9.92 8.12
C LEU A 54 -18.88 -8.96 7.84
N GLU A 55 -18.72 -8.05 6.88
CA GLU A 55 -19.82 -7.17 6.43
C GLU A 55 -20.99 -8.00 5.88
N ARG A 56 -20.71 -9.04 5.09
CA ARG A 56 -21.75 -9.93 4.55
C ARG A 56 -22.47 -10.74 5.62
N SER A 57 -21.83 -11.03 6.75
CA SER A 57 -22.46 -11.71 7.88
C SER A 57 -23.15 -10.75 8.86
N GLY A 58 -23.21 -9.45 8.57
CA GLY A 58 -23.80 -8.43 9.43
C GLY A 58 -22.96 -8.10 10.68
N MET A 59 -21.69 -8.50 10.69
CA MET A 59 -20.75 -8.26 11.81
C MET A 59 -19.99 -6.94 11.63
N ASP A 60 -20.72 -5.84 11.48
CA ASP A 60 -20.17 -4.53 11.07
C ASP A 60 -19.08 -4.01 12.01
N ARG A 61 -19.25 -4.21 13.33
CA ARG A 61 -18.23 -3.80 14.31
C ARG A 61 -16.91 -4.55 14.10
N SER A 62 -16.98 -5.88 13.92
CA SER A 62 -15.80 -6.70 13.67
C SER A 62 -15.15 -6.35 12.33
N ALA A 63 -15.96 -6.08 11.30
CA ALA A 63 -15.48 -5.60 10.01
C ALA A 63 -14.69 -4.29 10.18
N LEU A 64 -15.22 -3.32 10.93
CA LEU A 64 -14.56 -2.04 11.21
C LEU A 64 -13.23 -2.23 11.96
N PHE A 65 -13.20 -3.11 12.97
CA PHE A 65 -11.99 -3.41 13.75
C PHE A 65 -10.85 -3.96 12.89
N ILE A 66 -11.16 -4.75 11.85
CA ILE A 66 -10.16 -5.26 10.90
C ILE A 66 -9.84 -4.23 9.81
N ALA A 67 -10.87 -3.52 9.32
CA ALA A 67 -10.74 -2.56 8.23
C ALA A 67 -9.79 -1.43 8.58
N TRP A 68 -9.87 -0.89 9.80
CA TRP A 68 -9.07 0.27 10.20
C TRP A 68 -7.55 0.00 10.12
N PRO A 69 -6.99 -0.99 10.84
CA PRO A 69 -5.57 -1.33 10.69
C PRO A 69 -5.26 -1.94 9.31
N GLY A 70 -6.18 -2.71 8.72
CA GLY A 70 -5.95 -3.37 7.43
C GLY A 70 -5.78 -2.38 6.28
N TYR A 71 -6.59 -1.32 6.23
CA TYR A 71 -6.49 -0.30 5.18
C TYR A 71 -5.33 0.67 5.40
N LEU A 72 -5.00 1.00 6.66
CA LEU A 72 -3.78 1.75 6.97
C LEU A 72 -2.54 0.96 6.53
N TRP A 73 -2.50 -0.34 6.84
CA TRP A 73 -1.42 -1.22 6.42
C TRP A 73 -1.33 -1.35 4.90
N MET A 74 -2.47 -1.47 4.22
CA MET A 74 -2.54 -1.54 2.76
C MET A 74 -1.92 -0.30 2.09
N GLY A 75 -2.20 0.90 2.61
CA GLY A 75 -1.56 2.12 2.12
C GLY A 75 -0.05 2.13 2.39
N PHE A 76 0.35 1.79 3.61
CA PHE A 76 1.76 1.74 4.00
C PHE A 76 2.58 0.77 3.13
N ILE A 77 2.12 -0.48 2.97
CA ILE A 77 2.85 -1.50 2.22
C ILE A 77 2.94 -1.15 0.73
N PHE A 78 1.90 -0.50 0.19
CA PHE A 78 1.90 -0.02 -1.18
C PHE A 78 2.97 1.05 -1.40
N ILE A 79 3.04 2.06 -0.52
CA ILE A 79 4.06 3.11 -0.58
C ILE A 79 5.46 2.51 -0.42
N PHE A 80 5.64 1.63 0.58
CA PHE A 80 6.92 0.97 0.83
C PHE A 80 7.39 0.15 -0.37
N ALA A 81 6.55 -0.74 -0.88
CA ALA A 81 6.89 -1.58 -2.03
C ALA A 81 7.16 -0.75 -3.29
N SER A 82 6.40 0.33 -3.52
CA SER A 82 6.60 1.22 -4.68
C SER A 82 7.92 1.99 -4.59
N ALA A 83 8.23 2.59 -3.43
CA ALA A 83 9.50 3.28 -3.22
C ALA A 83 10.69 2.33 -3.35
N LEU A 84 10.56 1.12 -2.80
CA LEU A 84 11.58 0.07 -2.85
C LEU A 84 11.81 -0.40 -4.29
N PHE A 85 10.74 -0.63 -5.04
CA PHE A 85 10.79 -1.01 -6.45
C PHE A 85 11.50 0.07 -7.30
N LEU A 86 11.18 1.34 -7.08
CA LEU A 86 11.83 2.45 -7.77
C LEU A 86 13.33 2.50 -7.48
N LEU A 87 13.73 2.40 -6.21
CA LEU A 87 15.14 2.41 -5.82
C LEU A 87 15.88 1.19 -6.38
N ASP A 88 15.27 0.01 -6.38
CA ASP A 88 15.86 -1.18 -6.99
C ASP A 88 15.98 -1.07 -8.51
N ALA A 89 15.00 -0.47 -9.19
CA ALA A 89 15.07 -0.21 -10.62
C ALA A 89 16.27 0.71 -10.94
N ILE A 90 16.47 1.76 -10.14
CA ILE A 90 17.66 2.64 -10.24
C ILE A 90 18.94 1.82 -10.05
N ARG A 91 19.02 0.97 -9.01
CA ARG A 91 20.19 0.11 -8.76
C ARG A 91 20.48 -0.84 -9.92
N VAL A 92 19.44 -1.46 -10.50
CA VAL A 92 19.58 -2.35 -11.66
C VAL A 92 20.05 -1.55 -12.87
N ALA A 93 19.52 -0.35 -13.11
CA ALA A 93 19.96 0.52 -14.20
C ALA A 93 21.45 0.88 -14.09
N TYR A 94 21.94 1.23 -12.89
CA TYR A 94 23.37 1.47 -12.66
C TYR A 94 24.22 0.22 -12.87
N ARG A 95 23.75 -0.97 -12.43
CA ARG A 95 24.47 -2.23 -12.69
C ARG A 95 24.57 -2.55 -14.17
N LEU A 96 23.50 -2.33 -14.93
CA LEU A 96 23.51 -2.49 -16.38
C LEU A 96 24.43 -1.48 -17.05
N ALA A 97 24.39 -0.21 -16.63
CA ALA A 97 25.28 0.82 -17.14
C ALA A 97 26.75 0.46 -16.90
N ASN A 98 27.09 -0.08 -15.72
CA ASN A 98 28.44 -0.57 -15.39
C ASN A 98 28.92 -1.73 -16.29
N CYS A 99 28.00 -2.55 -16.82
CA CYS A 99 28.36 -3.62 -17.75
C CYS A 99 28.72 -3.09 -19.14
N PHE A 100 28.12 -1.97 -19.58
CA PHE A 100 28.36 -1.37 -20.89
C PHE A 100 29.41 -0.25 -20.88
N HIS A 101 29.52 0.46 -19.77
CA HIS A 101 30.43 1.56 -19.53
C HIS A 101 31.08 1.34 -18.16
N SER A 102 32.37 1.63 -17.97
CA SER A 102 33.04 1.48 -16.68
C SER A 102 32.61 2.55 -15.66
N CYS A 103 31.30 2.73 -15.46
CA CYS A 103 30.73 3.55 -14.41
C CYS A 103 30.92 2.86 -13.06
N GLN A 104 30.91 3.65 -11.99
CA GLN A 104 30.89 3.15 -10.62
C GLN A 104 29.47 3.29 -10.08
N THR A 105 28.96 2.25 -9.43
CA THR A 105 27.68 2.34 -8.72
C THR A 105 27.87 3.24 -7.50
N PRO A 106 27.04 4.29 -7.32
CA PRO A 106 27.16 5.16 -6.15
C PRO A 106 27.10 4.40 -4.82
N ALA A 107 27.93 4.79 -3.85
CA ALA A 107 28.06 4.09 -2.57
C ALA A 107 26.77 4.05 -1.74
N PHE A 108 25.83 4.98 -1.97
CA PHE A 108 24.53 5.02 -1.28
C PHE A 108 23.49 4.05 -1.89
N LEU A 109 23.73 3.46 -3.06
CA LEU A 109 22.81 2.56 -3.76
C LEU A 109 22.97 1.08 -3.34
N THR A 110 23.28 0.85 -2.07
CA THR A 110 23.36 -0.51 -1.52
C THR A 110 21.98 -1.06 -1.16
N SER A 111 21.90 -2.38 -0.97
CA SER A 111 20.63 -3.05 -0.65
C SER A 111 20.04 -2.62 0.69
N PRO A 112 20.84 -2.50 1.76
CA PRO A 112 20.35 -2.01 3.04
C PRO A 112 19.86 -0.57 2.97
N ILE A 113 20.67 0.35 2.41
CA ILE A 113 20.35 1.78 2.36
C ILE A 113 19.06 2.03 1.57
N THR A 114 18.89 1.38 0.41
CA THR A 114 17.65 1.55 -0.37
C THR A 114 16.41 1.02 0.34
N CYS A 115 16.54 -0.05 1.13
CA CYS A 115 15.45 -0.56 1.94
C CYS A 115 15.09 0.42 3.07
N GLU A 116 16.10 0.91 3.79
CA GLU A 116 15.93 1.90 4.86
C GLU A 116 15.33 3.21 4.35
N CYS A 117 15.82 3.74 3.22
CA CYS A 117 15.25 4.93 2.59
C CYS A 117 13.79 4.72 2.20
N ALA A 118 13.45 3.61 1.54
CA ALA A 118 12.06 3.30 1.19
C ALA A 118 11.17 3.19 2.44
N LEU A 119 11.68 2.58 3.52
CA LEU A 119 10.96 2.43 4.78
C LEU A 119 10.71 3.80 5.44
N MET A 120 11.72 4.66 5.51
CA MET A 120 11.59 6.02 6.02
C MET A 120 10.58 6.84 5.23
N VAL A 121 10.64 6.77 3.89
CA VAL A 121 9.66 7.43 3.01
C VAL A 121 8.25 6.91 3.28
N ALA A 122 8.08 5.59 3.39
CA ALA A 122 6.78 4.99 3.66
C ALA A 122 6.20 5.40 5.01
N ILE A 123 7.03 5.45 6.06
CA ILE A 123 6.62 5.94 7.39
C ILE A 123 6.23 7.41 7.31
N ALA A 124 7.10 8.27 6.77
CA ALA A 124 6.86 9.71 6.69
C ALA A 124 5.60 10.04 5.87
N ALA A 125 5.45 9.42 4.70
CA ALA A 125 4.29 9.59 3.84
C ALA A 125 3.00 9.06 4.50
N SER A 126 3.06 7.94 5.20
CA SER A 126 1.90 7.40 5.92
C SER A 126 1.48 8.29 7.10
N CYS A 127 2.44 8.82 7.86
CA CYS A 127 2.18 9.78 8.93
C CYS A 127 1.57 11.07 8.39
N TYR A 128 2.11 11.60 7.30
CA TYR A 128 1.57 12.77 6.63
C TYR A 128 0.15 12.51 6.10
N ALA A 129 -0.06 11.41 5.39
CA ALA A 129 -1.37 11.03 4.86
C ALA A 129 -2.41 10.87 5.99
N PHE A 130 -2.01 10.31 7.13
CA PHE A 130 -2.88 10.18 8.29
C PHE A 130 -3.20 11.53 8.95
N TYR A 131 -2.23 12.46 9.00
CA TYR A 131 -2.48 13.83 9.45
C TYR A 131 -3.44 14.57 8.52
N GLU A 132 -3.19 14.50 7.21
CA GLU A 132 -4.00 15.15 6.18
C GLU A 132 -5.43 14.59 6.17
N ALA A 133 -5.59 13.27 6.32
CA ALA A 133 -6.89 12.60 6.38
C ALA A 133 -7.74 13.00 7.61
N ARG A 134 -7.16 13.67 8.61
CA ARG A 134 -7.94 14.25 9.73
C ARG A 134 -8.55 15.60 9.37
N GLN A 135 -8.07 16.26 8.33
CA GLN A 135 -8.53 17.56 7.85
C GLN A 135 -9.32 17.45 6.54
N ILE A 136 -10.17 16.43 6.41
CA ILE A 136 -11.04 16.30 5.24
C ILE A 136 -12.00 17.49 5.20
N ARG A 137 -11.76 18.41 4.27
CA ARG A 137 -12.66 19.51 3.96
C ARG A 137 -13.71 19.01 2.98
N SER A 138 -14.93 18.80 3.46
CA SER A 138 -16.06 18.52 2.59
C SER A 138 -16.51 19.83 1.93
N GLU A 139 -16.33 19.93 0.62
CA GLU A 139 -16.87 21.04 -0.15
C GLU A 139 -18.30 20.71 -0.59
N GLN A 140 -19.27 21.54 -0.18
CA GLN A 140 -20.63 21.46 -0.69
C GLN A 140 -20.74 22.28 -1.97
N VAL A 141 -20.88 21.61 -3.11
CA VAL A 141 -21.11 22.25 -4.40
C VAL A 141 -22.62 22.42 -4.62
N VAL A 142 -23.12 23.65 -4.52
CA VAL A 142 -24.52 23.98 -4.81
C VAL A 142 -24.66 24.29 -6.31
N ILE A 143 -25.34 23.42 -7.05
CA ILE A 143 -25.61 23.61 -8.48
C ILE A 143 -26.95 24.34 -8.63
N ASN A 144 -26.91 25.65 -8.80
CA ASN A 144 -28.10 26.45 -9.12
C ASN A 144 -28.43 26.30 -10.61
N THR A 145 -29.63 25.81 -10.94
CA THR A 145 -30.09 25.68 -12.32
C THR A 145 -31.59 25.93 -12.45
N SER A 146 -31.97 26.79 -13.41
CA SER A 146 -33.37 27.00 -13.80
C SER A 146 -33.89 25.92 -14.76
N LYS A 147 -33.02 25.02 -15.23
CA LYS A 147 -33.36 23.96 -16.20
C LYS A 147 -33.91 22.69 -15.55
N LEU A 148 -33.99 22.65 -14.21
CA LEU A 148 -34.52 21.49 -13.48
C LEU A 148 -36.04 21.62 -13.33
N SER A 149 -36.79 20.86 -14.12
CA SER A 149 -38.26 20.87 -14.06
C SER A 149 -38.78 20.23 -12.76
N PRO A 150 -39.83 20.78 -12.12
CA PRO A 150 -40.46 20.21 -10.92
C PRO A 150 -40.98 18.78 -11.10
N ALA A 151 -41.19 18.34 -12.34
CA ALA A 151 -41.67 16.99 -12.65
C ALA A 151 -40.57 15.91 -12.52
N ILE A 152 -39.29 16.29 -12.41
CA ILE A 152 -38.17 15.34 -12.35
C ILE A 152 -37.98 14.85 -10.90
N ARG A 153 -38.42 13.63 -10.60
CA ARG A 153 -38.27 13.00 -9.27
C ARG A 153 -36.86 12.50 -8.93
N LYS A 154 -36.01 12.29 -9.93
CA LYS A 154 -34.67 11.72 -9.72
C LYS A 154 -33.68 12.34 -10.70
N LEU A 155 -32.65 12.97 -10.15
CA LEU A 155 -31.52 13.50 -10.90
C LEU A 155 -30.34 12.55 -10.71
N ARG A 156 -29.73 12.10 -11.81
CA ARG A 156 -28.47 11.36 -11.80
C ARG A 156 -27.36 12.28 -12.27
N ILE A 157 -26.38 12.50 -11.40
CA ILE A 157 -25.13 13.17 -11.75
C ILE A 157 -24.16 12.04 -12.15
N VAL A 158 -23.56 12.14 -13.35
CA VAL A 158 -22.61 11.15 -13.91
C VAL A 158 -21.27 11.84 -14.10
#